data_AF-A0A7C9KTX3-F1
#
_entry.id   AF-A0A7C9KTX3-F1
#
_cell.length_a   1.000
_cell.length_b   1.000
_cell.length_c   1.000
_cell.angle_alpha   90.00
_cell.angle_beta   90.00
_cell.angle_gamma   90.00
#
_symmetry.space_group_name_H-M   'P 1'
#
loop_
_entity.id
_entity.type
_entity.pdbx_description
1 polymer ?
#
loop_
_entity_poly.entity_id
_entity_poly.type
_entity_poly.pdbx_seq_one_letter_code
_entity_poly.pdbx_strand_id
1 'polypeptide(L)'
;MMTDKEINTVDSLKASFKSGVQLMPEAFSHLIDEAYKVYEIIDGAQGDGLTTGLKRDGKGKLALNTHHSGGLNPNQGALALSLKPEGGLSFDGGGYLKLDAGRQVQFADFFSLSRRERMEIAQLLGLKRTIVTRIVSPSPEKYESLGYSVSLNAAGDCLAVGMINKVYVYMRWNRGEWNTSTPIVLESFESDYIRSSWNVSLNAAGDCLALANSRPYDFEKQVGVHMRTNGVWDARKAVWFPAPGSNEIFGLNISLSAAGDCLVAGGSSSTLHMFTRTNGIWDRENPIKFPSPSNAIRFGDAARLSAAGNCLAVFGEEFFSARSTIYVYTRTNGIWDTENPIELKAPKGSPYGFGEVFSLNAEGDRLVMGAGNNLSMIDGRVYLYTRTNGIWDSENPIKFSAPASDVTYFGRSLELNDAGDRLVVGATSRVYLYTCLNDKWNMETPMEILDPSGNSGNPDNLETFGVSVSLNKAGTILAVGAASESVDSKSKAGAVYVFEDVKWKTEDRKQVTVTV
;
A
#
# COMPACT_ATOMS: atom_id res chain seq x y z
N MET A 1 31.49 -25.27 -14.92
CA MET A 1 30.97 -24.18 -15.76
C MET A 1 29.54 -24.57 -16.09
N MET A 2 28.55 -23.90 -15.49
CA MET A 2 27.13 -24.23 -15.71
C MET A 2 26.73 -23.88 -17.15
N THR A 3 25.85 -24.69 -17.73
CA THR A 3 25.31 -24.43 -19.07
C THR A 3 24.30 -23.28 -19.03
N ASP A 4 24.10 -22.57 -20.15
CA ASP A 4 23.14 -21.46 -20.24
C ASP A 4 21.70 -21.84 -19.83
N LYS A 5 21.37 -23.14 -19.91
CA LYS A 5 20.09 -23.69 -19.48
C LYS A 5 19.99 -23.82 -17.95
N GLU A 6 21.08 -24.17 -17.26
CA GLU A 6 21.13 -24.32 -15.79
C GLU A 6 21.13 -22.96 -15.08
N ILE A 7 21.80 -21.96 -15.66
CA ILE A 7 21.79 -20.57 -15.15
C ILE A 7 20.39 -19.98 -15.24
N ASN A 8 19.69 -20.18 -16.36
CA ASN A 8 18.29 -19.76 -16.52
C ASN A 8 17.35 -20.42 -15.50
N THR A 9 17.66 -21.64 -15.06
CA THR A 9 16.83 -22.40 -14.12
C THR A 9 17.03 -21.94 -12.68
N VAL A 10 18.28 -21.61 -12.29
CA VAL A 10 18.61 -21.06 -10.97
C VAL A 10 18.08 -19.62 -10.81
N ASP A 11 18.15 -18.81 -11.85
CA ASP A 11 17.59 -17.46 -11.86
C ASP A 11 16.05 -17.51 -11.84
N SER A 12 15.42 -18.46 -12.55
CA SER A 12 13.98 -18.72 -12.45
C SER A 12 13.54 -19.18 -11.05
N LEU A 13 14.30 -20.07 -10.40
CA LEU A 13 14.03 -20.52 -9.03
C LEU A 13 14.16 -19.37 -8.02
N LYS A 14 15.20 -18.54 -8.13
CA LYS A 14 15.36 -17.33 -7.30
C LYS A 14 14.23 -16.34 -7.52
N ALA A 15 13.76 -16.16 -8.75
CA ALA A 15 12.63 -15.30 -9.07
C ALA A 15 11.30 -15.84 -8.50
N SER A 16 11.08 -17.16 -8.54
CA SER A 16 9.89 -17.82 -7.97
C SER A 16 9.88 -17.82 -6.43
N PHE A 17 11.02 -18.03 -5.77
CA PHE A 17 11.10 -17.92 -4.31
C PHE A 17 10.97 -16.47 -3.81
N LYS A 18 11.44 -15.49 -4.60
CA LYS A 18 11.23 -14.06 -4.30
C LYS A 18 9.80 -13.57 -4.58
N SER A 19 9.00 -14.30 -5.36
CA SER A 19 7.69 -13.84 -5.82
C SER A 19 6.49 -14.31 -5.01
N GLY A 20 6.65 -15.30 -4.13
CA GLY A 20 5.53 -15.88 -3.38
C GLY A 20 4.52 -16.63 -4.25
N VAL A 21 4.80 -16.82 -5.55
CA VAL A 21 3.97 -17.62 -6.45
C VAL A 21 4.16 -19.10 -6.13
N GLN A 22 3.07 -19.87 -6.19
CA GLN A 22 3.07 -21.32 -6.03
C GLN A 22 4.01 -21.96 -7.06
N LEU A 23 5.11 -22.56 -6.59
CA LEU A 23 6.06 -23.31 -7.42
C LEU A 23 5.40 -24.60 -7.93
N MET A 24 5.55 -24.87 -9.23
CA MET A 24 5.14 -26.15 -9.82
C MET A 24 6.05 -27.28 -9.27
N PRO A 25 5.52 -28.49 -9.03
CA PRO A 25 6.25 -29.61 -8.40
C PRO A 25 7.64 -29.91 -9.01
N GLU A 26 7.79 -29.68 -10.31
CA GLU A 26 9.00 -29.95 -11.09
C GLU A 26 10.15 -28.97 -10.80
N ALA A 27 9.85 -27.78 -10.27
CA ALA A 27 10.88 -26.81 -9.88
C ALA A 27 11.54 -27.18 -8.54
N PHE A 28 10.82 -27.86 -7.65
CA PHE A 28 11.34 -28.32 -6.36
C PHE A 28 12.26 -29.54 -6.50
N SER A 29 11.99 -30.45 -7.43
CA SER A 29 12.89 -31.57 -7.74
C SER A 29 14.23 -31.08 -8.29
N HIS A 30 14.22 -30.01 -9.08
CA HIS A 30 15.43 -29.42 -9.65
C HIS A 30 16.36 -28.77 -8.62
N LEU A 31 15.81 -28.16 -7.56
CA LEU A 31 16.58 -27.60 -6.45
C LEU A 31 17.27 -28.70 -5.63
N ILE A 32 16.57 -29.82 -5.44
CA ILE A 32 17.08 -31.02 -4.76
C ILE A 32 18.18 -31.68 -5.59
N ASP A 33 18.01 -31.77 -6.91
CA ASP A 33 19.01 -32.31 -7.84
C ASP A 33 20.25 -31.41 -7.95
N GLU A 34 20.12 -30.08 -7.94
CA GLU A 34 21.27 -29.16 -7.94
C GLU A 34 22.05 -29.18 -6.61
N ALA A 35 21.35 -29.28 -5.48
CA ALA A 35 21.99 -29.52 -4.18
C ALA A 35 22.76 -30.86 -4.16
N TYR A 36 22.26 -31.86 -4.88
CA TYR A 36 22.92 -33.16 -5.08
C TYR A 36 24.12 -33.08 -6.05
N LYS A 37 24.09 -32.24 -7.10
CA LYS A 37 25.24 -32.03 -8.00
C LYS A 37 26.39 -31.24 -7.37
N VAL A 38 26.09 -30.26 -6.51
CA VAL A 38 27.11 -29.52 -5.73
C VAL A 38 27.88 -30.46 -4.78
N TYR A 39 27.24 -31.55 -4.35
CA TYR A 39 27.83 -32.63 -3.54
C TYR A 39 28.87 -33.47 -4.31
N GLU A 40 28.78 -33.63 -5.63
CA GLU A 40 29.79 -34.35 -6.43
C GLU A 40 31.04 -33.52 -6.74
N ILE A 41 30.95 -32.19 -6.69
CA ILE A 41 32.02 -31.28 -7.15
C ILE A 41 33.08 -31.03 -6.06
N ILE A 42 32.75 -31.17 -4.76
CA ILE A 42 33.52 -30.53 -3.67
C ILE A 42 34.48 -31.43 -2.88
N ASP A 43 34.47 -32.77 -2.94
CA ASP A 43 35.43 -33.53 -2.09
C ASP A 43 36.07 -34.79 -2.71
N GLY A 44 37.18 -34.54 -3.40
CA GLY A 44 38.39 -35.34 -3.18
C GLY A 44 39.27 -34.76 -2.06
N ALA A 45 39.47 -35.54 -0.98
CA ALA A 45 40.55 -35.55 0.05
C ALA A 45 40.38 -34.73 1.39
N GLN A 46 40.07 -35.30 2.58
CA GLN A 46 40.73 -36.21 3.60
C GLN A 46 41.73 -35.75 4.78
N GLY A 47 41.43 -35.88 6.14
CA GLY A 47 42.24 -35.75 7.44
C GLY A 47 41.63 -35.24 8.85
N ASP A 48 41.51 -36.05 9.95
CA ASP A 48 40.67 -36.03 11.23
C ASP A 48 40.77 -35.02 12.41
N GLY A 49 39.64 -34.80 13.14
CA GLY A 49 39.54 -34.20 14.50
C GLY A 49 38.11 -34.11 15.13
N LEU A 50 37.97 -34.37 16.45
CA LEU A 50 36.72 -34.47 17.25
C LEU A 50 36.34 -33.15 17.97
N THR A 51 35.32 -32.41 17.49
CA THR A 51 34.30 -31.60 18.23
C THR A 51 33.56 -30.61 17.31
N THR A 52 33.10 -31.07 16.16
CA THR A 52 32.20 -30.35 15.25
C THR A 52 31.48 -31.39 14.41
N GLY A 53 30.33 -31.05 13.81
CA GLY A 53 29.77 -31.88 12.74
C GLY A 53 30.89 -32.29 11.78
N LEU A 54 30.90 -33.56 11.38
CA LEU A 54 31.85 -34.18 10.45
C LEU A 54 33.31 -34.42 11.02
N LYS A 55 33.76 -35.70 11.10
CA LYS A 55 35.07 -36.19 11.64
C LYS A 55 35.85 -36.97 10.54
N ARG A 56 37.09 -36.62 10.13
CA ARG A 56 37.94 -37.23 9.06
C ARG A 56 38.82 -38.50 9.41
N ASP A 57 38.38 -39.76 9.55
CA ASP A 57 39.10 -40.99 10.03
C ASP A 57 40.66 -41.16 10.01
N GLY A 58 41.20 -42.23 10.61
CA GLY A 58 42.66 -42.51 10.69
C GLY A 58 43.41 -42.72 9.35
N LYS A 59 42.73 -42.62 8.20
CA LYS A 59 43.30 -42.54 6.85
C LYS A 59 43.02 -41.20 6.17
N GLY A 60 42.22 -40.37 6.83
CA GLY A 60 41.80 -39.02 6.52
C GLY A 60 40.32 -38.90 6.13
N LYS A 61 39.46 -39.91 6.16
CA LYS A 61 38.15 -39.78 5.48
C LYS A 61 37.06 -39.17 6.35
N LEU A 62 36.39 -38.10 5.89
CA LEU A 62 35.20 -37.55 6.58
C LEU A 62 34.10 -38.59 6.76
N ALA A 63 33.92 -39.03 8.00
CA ALA A 63 32.91 -39.96 8.47
C ALA A 63 31.78 -39.19 9.18
N LEU A 64 30.56 -39.56 8.80
CA LEU A 64 29.32 -39.08 9.41
C LEU A 64 29.16 -39.72 10.80
N ASN A 65 28.91 -38.92 11.83
CA ASN A 65 28.55 -39.47 13.13
C ASN A 65 27.09 -39.95 13.08
N THR A 66 26.91 -41.26 12.97
CA THR A 66 25.61 -41.93 12.87
C THR A 66 24.93 -42.15 14.23
N HIS A 67 25.46 -41.61 15.33
CA HIS A 67 24.92 -41.86 16.68
C HIS A 67 23.78 -40.93 17.11
N HIS A 68 23.41 -39.91 16.32
CA HIS A 68 22.31 -39.01 16.65
C HIS A 68 21.34 -38.85 15.47
N SER A 69 20.05 -39.07 15.76
CA SER A 69 18.91 -38.84 14.86
C SER A 69 18.84 -37.36 14.48
N GLY A 70 18.78 -37.06 13.17
CA GLY A 70 18.89 -35.70 12.62
C GLY A 70 17.69 -34.76 12.85
N GLY A 71 17.92 -33.47 12.51
CA GLY A 71 16.95 -32.38 12.43
C GLY A 71 17.58 -30.98 12.65
N LEU A 72 16.74 -29.94 12.76
CA LEU A 72 17.13 -28.54 13.02
C LEU A 72 17.34 -28.24 14.52
N ASN A 73 18.51 -27.71 14.90
CA ASN A 73 18.80 -27.27 16.27
C ASN A 73 18.74 -25.73 16.39
N PRO A 74 17.68 -25.14 16.96
CA PRO A 74 17.53 -23.68 17.07
C PRO A 74 18.56 -23.03 18.01
N ASN A 75 19.17 -23.79 18.93
CA ASN A 75 20.20 -23.26 19.84
C ASN A 75 21.61 -23.22 19.19
N GLN A 76 21.78 -23.87 18.04
CA GLN A 76 23.09 -24.02 17.37
C GLN A 76 23.12 -23.51 15.92
N GLY A 77 21.98 -23.10 15.35
CA GLY A 77 21.92 -22.56 13.99
C GLY A 77 22.32 -23.56 12.89
N ALA A 78 22.23 -24.87 13.17
CA ALA A 78 22.70 -25.92 12.27
C ALA A 78 21.54 -26.79 11.73
N LEU A 79 21.65 -27.15 10.44
CA LEU A 79 20.76 -28.05 9.71
C LEU A 79 21.46 -29.38 9.48
N ALA A 80 20.87 -30.50 9.92
CA ALA A 80 21.33 -31.85 9.61
C ALA A 80 20.22 -32.67 8.94
N LEU A 81 20.50 -33.21 7.75
CA LEU A 81 19.59 -34.07 6.98
C LEU A 81 19.86 -35.55 7.32
N SER A 82 18.83 -36.29 7.72
CA SER A 82 18.89 -37.73 8.00
C SER A 82 18.04 -38.49 6.98
N LEU A 83 18.62 -39.49 6.31
CA LEU A 83 17.93 -40.37 5.35
C LEU A 83 17.73 -41.75 6.00
N LYS A 84 16.53 -42.02 6.51
CA LYS A 84 16.04 -43.38 6.82
C LYS A 84 14.52 -43.48 6.54
N PRO A 85 13.99 -44.68 6.23
CA PRO A 85 12.94 -44.85 5.19
C PRO A 85 11.46 -44.80 5.64
N GLU A 86 11.07 -44.14 6.73
CA GLU A 86 9.66 -44.18 7.18
C GLU A 86 9.20 -42.95 8.04
N GLY A 87 8.36 -42.01 7.55
CA GLY A 87 7.44 -41.13 8.32
C GLY A 87 7.55 -39.56 8.22
N GLY A 88 6.42 -38.85 7.94
CA GLY A 88 6.18 -37.41 7.54
C GLY A 88 6.81 -36.23 8.33
N LEU A 89 6.50 -34.96 7.92
CA LEU A 89 6.95 -33.72 8.61
C LEU A 89 6.49 -33.71 10.08
N SER A 90 7.42 -33.75 11.02
CA SER A 90 7.11 -33.78 12.45
C SER A 90 8.25 -33.18 13.30
N PHE A 91 7.91 -32.59 14.44
CA PHE A 91 8.89 -32.23 15.47
C PHE A 91 9.00 -33.35 16.50
N ASP A 92 10.22 -33.72 16.89
CA ASP A 92 10.39 -34.68 17.98
C ASP A 92 10.40 -34.03 19.38
N GLY A 93 10.44 -34.87 20.43
CA GLY A 93 10.44 -34.41 21.82
C GLY A 93 11.66 -33.56 22.23
N GLY A 94 12.64 -33.37 21.33
CA GLY A 94 13.78 -32.47 21.50
C GLY A 94 13.70 -31.17 20.70
N GLY A 95 12.62 -30.95 19.93
CA GLY A 95 12.41 -29.72 19.14
C GLY A 95 13.01 -29.73 17.74
N TYR A 96 13.38 -30.91 17.22
CA TYR A 96 13.98 -31.05 15.90
C TYR A 96 12.92 -31.29 14.82
N LEU A 97 12.90 -30.47 13.77
CA LEU A 97 12.07 -30.69 12.58
C LEU A 97 12.63 -31.84 11.74
N LYS A 98 11.80 -32.87 11.50
CA LYS A 98 12.10 -34.03 10.65
C LYS A 98 11.46 -33.86 9.28
N LEU A 99 12.22 -34.19 8.23
CA LEU A 99 11.70 -34.39 6.88
C LEU A 99 11.65 -35.89 6.60
N ASP A 100 10.55 -36.34 6.02
CA ASP A 100 10.39 -37.74 5.64
C ASP A 100 10.99 -38.03 4.27
N ALA A 101 11.90 -39.00 4.22
CA ALA A 101 12.51 -39.46 2.98
C ALA A 101 11.63 -40.56 2.37
N GLY A 102 10.52 -40.16 1.73
CA GLY A 102 9.63 -41.10 1.04
C GLY A 102 8.31 -40.52 0.53
N ARG A 103 7.92 -39.32 0.98
CA ARG A 103 6.77 -38.57 0.45
C ARG A 103 7.22 -37.28 -0.21
N GLN A 104 6.61 -36.93 -1.35
CA GLN A 104 6.55 -35.52 -1.74
C GLN A 104 5.89 -34.76 -0.58
N VAL A 105 6.62 -33.82 0.01
CA VAL A 105 6.04 -32.85 0.95
C VAL A 105 4.92 -32.13 0.20
N GLN A 106 3.68 -32.43 0.55
CA GLN A 106 2.52 -31.79 -0.07
C GLN A 106 2.26 -30.46 0.62
N PHE A 107 1.65 -29.53 -0.10
CA PHE A 107 1.24 -28.23 0.43
C PHE A 107 0.46 -28.35 1.76
N ALA A 108 -0.38 -29.39 1.91
CA ALA A 108 -1.14 -29.68 3.11
C ALA A 108 -0.28 -30.02 4.34
N ASP A 109 0.92 -30.58 4.15
CA ASP A 109 1.82 -30.99 5.23
C ASP A 109 2.48 -29.78 5.93
N PHE A 110 2.56 -28.63 5.26
CA PHE A 110 2.98 -27.38 5.90
C PHE A 110 1.86 -26.77 6.76
N PHE A 111 0.60 -26.92 6.33
CA PHE A 111 -0.56 -26.43 7.09
C PHE A 111 -1.01 -27.34 8.23
N SER A 112 -0.54 -28.59 8.26
CA SER A 112 -0.72 -29.50 9.39
C SER A 112 0.20 -29.18 10.57
N LEU A 113 1.29 -28.43 10.36
CA LEU A 113 2.14 -27.88 11.43
C LEU A 113 1.35 -26.90 12.31
N SER A 114 1.73 -26.78 13.58
CA SER A 114 1.17 -25.74 14.43
C SER A 114 1.57 -24.34 13.95
N ARG A 115 0.77 -23.33 14.30
CA ARG A 115 1.07 -21.92 13.98
C ARG A 115 2.47 -21.52 14.47
N ARG A 116 2.91 -22.05 15.61
CA ARG A 116 4.22 -21.78 16.22
C ARG A 116 5.37 -22.39 15.39
N GLU A 117 5.24 -23.64 14.98
CA GLU A 117 6.25 -24.34 14.17
C GLU A 117 6.41 -23.69 12.79
N ARG A 118 5.31 -23.27 12.16
CA ARG A 118 5.35 -22.46 10.92
C ARG A 118 6.07 -21.13 11.13
N MET A 119 5.93 -20.50 12.28
CA MET A 119 6.59 -19.24 12.61
C MET A 119 8.10 -19.40 12.82
N GLU A 120 8.54 -20.49 13.45
CA GLU A 120 9.95 -20.81 13.69
C GLU A 120 10.67 -21.12 12.36
N ILE A 121 10.02 -21.85 11.44
CA ILE A 121 10.52 -22.09 10.07
C ILE A 121 10.69 -20.77 9.30
N ALA A 122 9.71 -19.88 9.35
CA ALA A 122 9.77 -18.59 8.65
C ALA A 122 10.88 -17.66 9.17
N GLN A 123 11.11 -17.64 10.50
CA GLN A 123 12.21 -16.88 11.11
C GLN A 123 13.58 -17.42 10.71
N LEU A 124 13.73 -18.75 10.71
CA LEU A 124 14.99 -19.41 10.37
C LEU A 124 15.41 -19.21 8.90
N LEU A 125 14.43 -19.16 7.99
CA LEU A 125 14.67 -18.91 6.57
C LEU A 125 14.96 -17.43 6.23
N GLY A 126 15.04 -16.54 7.22
CA GLY A 126 15.30 -15.13 6.99
C GLY A 126 14.19 -14.42 6.19
N LEU A 127 12.98 -15.02 6.14
CA LEU A 127 11.78 -14.44 5.57
C LEU A 127 11.34 -13.31 6.51
N LYS A 128 11.97 -12.13 6.38
CA LYS A 128 11.53 -10.92 7.10
C LYS A 128 10.08 -10.67 6.74
N ARG A 129 9.22 -10.84 7.75
CA ARG A 129 7.77 -10.69 7.69
C ARG A 129 7.43 -9.31 7.12
N THR A 130 6.53 -9.24 6.14
CA THR A 130 5.67 -8.06 6.04
C THR A 130 4.92 -8.00 7.37
N ILE A 131 5.26 -7.02 8.22
CA ILE A 131 4.55 -6.85 9.49
C ILE A 131 3.19 -6.28 9.11
N VAL A 132 2.13 -6.98 9.51
CA VAL A 132 0.76 -6.54 9.31
C VAL A 132 0.18 -6.16 10.66
N THR A 133 -0.05 -4.87 10.86
CA THR A 133 -0.73 -4.36 12.04
C THR A 133 -2.19 -4.10 11.69
N ARG A 134 -3.11 -4.83 12.33
CA ARG A 134 -4.54 -4.56 12.26
C ARG A 134 -4.91 -3.56 13.35
N ILE A 135 -5.45 -2.42 12.95
CA ILE A 135 -5.89 -1.33 13.80
C ILE A 135 -7.42 -1.29 13.78
N VAL A 136 -8.03 -1.23 14.97
CA VAL A 136 -9.47 -1.06 15.16
C VAL A 136 -9.73 0.04 16.19
N SER A 137 -10.97 0.51 16.26
CA SER A 137 -11.40 1.48 17.27
C SER A 137 -11.22 0.88 18.68
N PRO A 138 -10.70 1.65 19.67
CA PRO A 138 -10.62 1.16 21.06
C PRO A 138 -11.98 0.85 21.68
N SER A 139 -13.06 1.38 21.11
CA SER A 139 -14.44 1.12 21.53
C SER A 139 -15.32 1.05 20.28
N PRO A 140 -15.32 -0.10 19.57
CA PRO A 140 -15.99 -0.23 18.29
C PRO A 140 -17.51 0.00 18.38
N GLU A 141 -18.03 0.78 17.45
CA GLU A 141 -19.45 1.07 17.31
C GLU A 141 -20.01 0.57 15.97
N LYS A 142 -21.31 0.31 15.94
CA LYS A 142 -21.98 -0.16 14.73
C LYS A 142 -22.02 0.99 13.72
N TYR A 143 -21.51 0.77 12.51
CA TYR A 143 -21.45 1.79 11.45
C TYR A 143 -20.54 2.99 11.76
N GLU A 144 -19.46 2.83 12.53
CA GLU A 144 -18.45 3.90 12.67
C GLU A 144 -17.55 4.01 11.42
N SER A 145 -17.43 2.94 10.63
CA SER A 145 -16.68 2.90 9.36
C SER A 145 -15.22 3.36 9.46
N LEU A 146 -14.48 2.90 10.47
CA LEU A 146 -13.04 3.17 10.62
C LEU A 146 -12.26 2.74 9.39
N GLY A 147 -11.41 3.62 8.86
CA GLY A 147 -10.67 3.37 7.63
C GLY A 147 -11.39 3.84 6.37
N TYR A 148 -12.44 4.66 6.51
CA TYR A 148 -13.10 5.31 5.37
C TYR A 148 -12.10 6.12 4.54
N SER A 149 -11.25 6.90 5.22
CA SER A 149 -10.10 7.57 4.61
C SER A 149 -8.85 7.34 5.46
N VAL A 150 -7.69 7.23 4.82
CA VAL A 150 -6.41 7.02 5.50
C VAL A 150 -5.35 7.93 4.88
N SER A 151 -4.43 8.42 5.70
CA SER A 151 -3.28 9.21 5.24
C SER A 151 -2.08 8.94 6.11
N LEU A 152 -0.97 8.51 5.51
CA LEU A 152 0.34 8.40 6.13
C LEU A 152 1.17 9.66 5.90
N ASN A 153 2.04 9.99 6.85
CA ASN A 153 3.11 10.97 6.60
C ASN A 153 4.26 10.35 5.79
N ALA A 154 5.23 11.18 5.38
CA ALA A 154 6.32 10.73 4.51
C ALA A 154 7.18 9.62 5.12
N ALA A 155 7.41 9.66 6.44
CA ALA A 155 8.15 8.60 7.14
C ALA A 155 7.34 7.30 7.28
N GLY A 156 6.01 7.40 7.37
CA GLY A 156 5.10 6.30 7.67
C GLY A 156 5.02 5.95 9.16
N ASP A 157 5.31 6.91 10.04
CA ASP A 157 5.23 6.79 11.50
C ASP A 157 4.06 7.59 12.11
N CYS A 158 3.32 8.33 11.30
CA CYS A 158 2.07 9.00 11.67
C CYS A 158 0.97 8.62 10.67
N LEU A 159 -0.14 8.10 11.18
CA LEU A 159 -1.30 7.66 10.39
C LEU A 159 -2.56 8.38 10.88
N ALA A 160 -3.19 9.15 10.01
CA ALA A 160 -4.52 9.68 10.23
C ALA A 160 -5.56 8.75 9.60
N VAL A 161 -6.64 8.49 10.34
CA VAL A 161 -7.74 7.61 9.91
C VAL A 161 -9.06 8.34 10.11
N GLY A 162 -9.73 8.63 9.01
CA GLY A 162 -11.09 9.16 9.02
C GLY A 162 -12.12 8.06 9.22
N MET A 163 -13.14 8.39 9.99
CA MET A 163 -14.30 7.55 10.23
C MET A 163 -15.55 8.42 10.33
N ILE A 164 -16.71 7.83 10.58
CA ILE A 164 -17.93 8.59 10.81
C ILE A 164 -17.76 9.39 12.12
N ASN A 165 -17.99 10.70 12.04
CA ASN A 165 -18.00 11.68 13.13
C ASN A 165 -16.67 11.93 13.85
N LYS A 166 -15.67 11.05 13.75
CA LYS A 166 -14.38 11.17 14.42
C LYS A 166 -13.21 10.99 13.45
N VAL A 167 -12.05 11.46 13.88
CA VAL A 167 -10.77 11.14 13.26
C VAL A 167 -9.82 10.63 14.34
N TYR A 168 -9.14 9.52 14.05
CA TYR A 168 -8.08 9.00 14.89
C TYR A 168 -6.72 9.27 14.27
N VAL A 169 -5.76 9.67 15.11
CA VAL A 169 -4.35 9.74 14.72
C VAL A 169 -3.56 8.74 15.54
N TYR A 170 -2.87 7.85 14.82
CA TYR A 170 -1.99 6.84 15.36
C TYR A 170 -0.53 7.25 15.12
N MET A 171 0.29 7.07 16.14
CA MET A 171 1.72 7.31 16.13
C MET A 171 2.45 5.98 16.32
N ARG A 172 3.49 5.78 15.53
CA ARG A 172 4.41 4.65 15.65
C ARG A 172 5.61 5.08 16.49
N TRP A 173 5.91 4.34 17.56
CA TRP A 173 7.06 4.62 18.42
C TRP A 173 8.32 3.92 17.93
N ASN A 174 9.49 4.31 18.47
CA ASN A 174 10.82 3.80 18.08
C ASN A 174 10.97 2.27 18.16
N ARG A 175 10.08 1.56 18.86
CA ARG A 175 10.06 0.08 18.93
C ARG A 175 9.26 -0.58 17.80
N GLY A 176 8.66 0.21 16.90
CA GLY A 176 7.85 -0.25 15.78
C GLY A 176 6.37 -0.51 16.11
N GLU A 177 5.95 -0.23 17.35
CA GLU A 177 4.56 -0.41 17.78
C GLU A 177 3.73 0.86 17.55
N TRP A 178 2.51 0.67 17.07
CA TRP A 178 1.49 1.70 16.95
C TRP A 178 0.72 1.85 18.27
N ASN A 179 0.34 3.07 18.66
CA ASN A 179 -0.47 3.36 19.85
C ASN A 179 -1.96 2.97 19.70
N THR A 180 -2.25 1.76 19.23
CA THR A 180 -3.60 1.34 18.81
C THR A 180 -4.66 1.40 19.91
N SER A 181 -4.28 1.21 21.18
CA SER A 181 -5.21 1.26 22.32
C SER A 181 -5.56 2.69 22.78
N THR A 182 -4.72 3.68 22.45
CA THR A 182 -4.87 5.08 22.89
C THR A 182 -4.55 6.04 21.75
N PRO A 183 -5.34 6.03 20.67
CA PRO A 183 -5.17 7.00 19.58
C PRO A 183 -5.42 8.41 20.08
N ILE A 184 -4.83 9.39 19.40
CA ILE A 184 -5.30 10.77 19.52
C ILE A 184 -6.66 10.84 18.84
N VAL A 185 -7.67 11.32 19.57
CA VAL A 185 -9.02 11.49 19.03
C VAL A 185 -9.27 12.96 18.73
N LEU A 186 -9.65 13.23 17.48
CA LEU A 186 -10.13 14.53 17.04
C LEU A 186 -11.65 14.40 16.86
N GLU A 187 -12.39 14.75 17.90
CA GLU A 187 -13.85 14.78 17.87
C GLU A 187 -14.28 16.14 17.32
N SER A 188 -14.94 16.13 16.17
CA SER A 188 -15.41 17.36 15.53
C SER A 188 -16.90 17.60 15.79
N PHE A 189 -17.65 16.57 16.25
CA PHE A 189 -19.08 16.66 16.55
C PHE A 189 -19.52 15.77 17.71
N GLU A 190 -20.46 16.28 18.52
CA GLU A 190 -21.13 15.58 19.62
C GLU A 190 -22.51 14.99 19.22
N SER A 191 -22.92 15.07 17.95
CA SER A 191 -24.26 14.60 17.54
C SER A 191 -24.24 13.18 16.98
N ASP A 192 -24.85 12.25 17.73
CA ASP A 192 -25.03 10.85 17.35
C ASP A 192 -25.99 10.63 16.15
N TYR A 193 -26.70 11.68 15.73
CA TYR A 193 -27.84 11.55 14.82
C TYR A 193 -27.46 11.62 13.33
N ILE A 194 -26.33 12.23 12.98
CA ILE A 194 -25.93 12.46 11.58
C ILE A 194 -24.58 11.81 11.32
N ARG A 195 -24.56 10.79 10.46
CA ARG A 195 -23.39 9.95 10.16
C ARG A 195 -22.70 10.43 8.89
N SER A 196 -21.60 11.16 9.01
CA SER A 196 -20.80 11.56 7.86
C SER A 196 -19.32 11.27 8.10
N SER A 197 -18.65 10.74 7.08
CA SER A 197 -17.24 10.34 7.18
C SER A 197 -16.31 11.53 7.00
N TRP A 198 -15.20 11.51 7.73
CA TRP A 198 -14.14 12.50 7.56
C TRP A 198 -13.16 12.09 6.47
N ASN A 199 -12.79 13.05 5.62
CA ASN A 199 -11.62 12.98 4.75
C ASN A 199 -10.41 13.54 5.48
N VAL A 200 -9.28 12.85 5.39
CA VAL A 200 -8.03 13.22 6.09
C VAL A 200 -6.88 13.38 5.11
N SER A 201 -5.99 14.33 5.39
CA SER A 201 -4.73 14.51 4.66
C SER A 201 -3.66 15.01 5.62
N LEU A 202 -2.58 14.24 5.77
CA LEU A 202 -1.38 14.64 6.52
C LEU A 202 -0.38 15.34 5.60
N ASN A 203 0.40 16.27 6.17
CA ASN A 203 1.63 16.72 5.54
C ASN A 203 2.78 15.71 5.73
N ALA A 204 3.91 15.94 5.06
CA ALA A 204 5.02 15.00 5.06
C ALA A 204 5.65 14.80 6.45
N ALA A 205 5.69 15.84 7.28
CA ALA A 205 6.22 15.77 8.64
C ALA A 205 5.27 15.03 9.61
N GLY A 206 3.98 14.93 9.30
CA GLY A 206 2.98 14.41 10.23
C GLY A 206 2.72 15.35 11.40
N ASP A 207 2.81 16.67 11.16
CA ASP A 207 2.55 17.71 12.15
C ASP A 207 1.43 18.69 11.75
N CYS A 208 0.90 18.58 10.54
CA CYS A 208 -0.28 19.28 10.07
C CYS A 208 -1.25 18.25 9.48
N LEU A 209 -2.46 18.19 10.03
CA LEU A 209 -3.53 17.30 9.59
C LEU A 209 -4.72 18.13 9.14
N ALA A 210 -5.06 18.03 7.86
CA ALA A 210 -6.29 18.61 7.34
C ALA A 210 -7.44 17.61 7.39
N LEU A 211 -8.60 18.13 7.78
CA LEU A 211 -9.85 17.39 7.92
C LEU A 211 -10.90 18.08 7.08
N ALA A 212 -11.68 17.30 6.33
CA ALA A 212 -12.84 17.78 5.62
C ALA A 212 -14.05 16.88 5.81
N ASN A 213 -15.20 17.52 6.00
CA ASN A 213 -16.49 16.88 6.08
C ASN A 213 -17.54 17.82 5.47
N SER A 214 -18.38 17.28 4.59
CA SER A 214 -19.51 17.98 4.00
C SER A 214 -20.78 17.20 4.34
N ARG A 215 -21.66 17.82 5.12
CA ARG A 215 -22.91 17.17 5.52
C ARG A 215 -23.97 17.24 4.42
N PRO A 216 -24.65 16.12 4.11
CA PRO A 216 -25.61 16.07 3.02
C PRO A 216 -26.97 16.74 3.32
N TYR A 217 -27.32 16.99 4.58
CA TYR A 217 -28.68 17.43 4.96
C TYR A 217 -28.79 18.91 5.33
N ASP A 218 -27.76 19.50 5.93
CA ASP A 218 -27.71 20.90 6.38
C ASP A 218 -26.61 21.71 5.68
N PHE A 219 -25.81 21.07 4.82
CA PHE A 219 -24.63 21.66 4.18
C PHE A 219 -23.69 22.36 5.18
N GLU A 220 -23.60 21.89 6.43
CA GLU A 220 -22.50 22.30 7.29
C GLU A 220 -21.21 21.79 6.67
N LYS A 221 -20.36 22.75 6.29
CA LYS A 221 -19.11 22.55 5.59
C LYS A 221 -17.99 22.74 6.59
N GLN A 222 -17.29 21.67 6.91
CA GLN A 222 -16.16 21.74 7.82
C GLN A 222 -14.88 21.39 7.09
N VAL A 223 -14.02 22.39 6.97
CA VAL A 223 -12.64 22.22 6.56
C VAL A 223 -11.78 22.87 7.63
N GLY A 224 -10.87 22.09 8.19
CA GLY A 224 -10.02 22.55 9.27
C GLY A 224 -8.67 21.88 9.25
N VAL A 225 -7.71 22.48 9.95
CA VAL A 225 -6.42 21.87 10.20
C VAL A 225 -6.13 21.80 11.69
N HIS A 226 -5.65 20.64 12.14
CA HIS A 226 -5.03 20.47 13.43
C HIS A 226 -3.52 20.51 13.29
N MET A 227 -2.87 21.08 14.30
CA MET A 227 -1.42 21.21 14.36
C MET A 227 -0.86 20.37 15.49
N ARG A 228 0.29 19.75 15.23
CA ARG A 228 1.11 19.08 16.22
C ARG A 228 2.29 19.97 16.56
N THR A 229 2.40 20.38 17.82
CA THR A 229 3.51 21.22 18.29
C THR A 229 4.23 20.49 19.40
N ASN A 230 5.56 20.40 19.32
CA ASN A 230 6.40 19.69 20.30
C ASN A 230 5.92 18.24 20.58
N GLY A 231 5.47 17.55 19.53
CA GLY A 231 5.01 16.16 19.62
C GLY A 231 3.56 15.98 20.07
N VAL A 232 2.84 17.04 20.45
CA VAL A 232 1.45 17.00 20.95
C VAL A 232 0.48 17.59 19.93
N TRP A 233 -0.58 16.86 19.60
CA TRP A 233 -1.67 17.35 18.75
C TRP A 233 -2.60 18.27 19.55
N ASP A 234 -2.88 19.45 19.01
CA ASP A 234 -3.91 20.32 19.57
C ASP A 234 -5.29 19.88 19.06
N ALA A 235 -5.89 18.91 19.76
CA ALA A 235 -7.18 18.34 19.39
C ALA A 235 -8.36 19.32 19.53
N ARG A 236 -8.20 20.45 20.23
CA ARG A 236 -9.30 21.39 20.53
C ARG A 236 -9.17 22.71 19.80
N LYS A 237 -7.97 23.09 19.34
CA LYS A 237 -7.74 24.34 18.60
C LYS A 237 -7.43 24.08 17.13
N ALA A 238 -8.40 23.50 16.42
CA ALA A 238 -8.36 23.50 14.96
C ALA A 238 -8.41 24.94 14.42
N VAL A 239 -7.70 25.16 13.33
CA VAL A 239 -7.89 26.34 12.49
C VAL A 239 -8.95 25.99 11.45
N TRP A 240 -10.15 26.51 11.62
CA TRP A 240 -11.28 26.29 10.71
C TRP A 240 -11.28 27.34 9.59
N PHE A 241 -11.53 26.89 8.37
CA PHE A 241 -11.59 27.72 7.18
C PHE A 241 -13.03 28.12 6.89
N PRO A 242 -13.31 29.41 6.64
CA PRO A 242 -14.65 29.85 6.33
C PRO A 242 -15.11 29.24 5.00
N ALA A 243 -16.36 28.76 4.97
CA ALA A 243 -16.98 28.40 3.71
C ALA A 243 -17.07 29.67 2.83
N PRO A 244 -16.68 29.63 1.54
CA PRO A 244 -16.65 30.82 0.69
C PRO A 244 -18.05 31.36 0.32
N GLY A 245 -19.13 30.62 0.62
CA GLY A 245 -20.52 31.07 0.51
C GLY A 245 -21.55 30.03 1.00
N SER A 246 -22.80 30.47 1.21
CA SER A 246 -23.89 29.60 1.68
C SER A 246 -24.24 28.48 0.68
N ASN A 247 -24.06 28.73 -0.62
CA ASN A 247 -24.45 27.80 -1.70
C ASN A 247 -23.28 27.02 -2.30
N GLU A 248 -22.03 27.31 -1.91
CA GLU A 248 -20.86 26.60 -2.45
C GLU A 248 -20.55 25.35 -1.66
N ILE A 249 -20.42 24.19 -2.30
CA ILE A 249 -20.05 22.97 -1.59
C ILE A 249 -18.57 23.03 -1.20
N PHE A 250 -18.30 22.80 0.08
CA PHE A 250 -16.98 22.94 0.70
C PHE A 250 -16.76 21.77 1.67
N GLY A 251 -15.60 21.12 1.58
CA GLY A 251 -15.31 19.94 2.39
C GLY A 251 -15.72 18.58 1.80
N LEU A 252 -16.07 18.50 0.50
CA LEU A 252 -16.19 17.20 -0.20
C LEU A 252 -14.84 16.52 -0.41
N ASN A 253 -13.77 17.30 -0.63
CA ASN A 253 -12.39 16.81 -0.66
C ASN A 253 -11.46 17.74 0.12
N ILE A 254 -10.24 17.25 0.30
CA ILE A 254 -9.15 17.94 0.98
C ILE A 254 -7.80 17.45 0.45
N SER A 255 -6.81 18.33 0.37
CA SER A 255 -5.43 17.95 0.06
C SER A 255 -4.45 18.96 0.66
N LEU A 256 -3.50 18.48 1.45
CA LEU A 256 -2.33 19.24 1.93
C LEU A 256 -1.11 19.00 1.05
N SER A 257 -0.30 20.04 0.91
CA SER A 257 1.09 19.92 0.44
C SER A 257 1.99 19.24 1.48
N ALA A 258 3.14 18.70 1.06
CA ALA A 258 4.09 18.06 1.98
C ALA A 258 4.63 19.04 3.04
N ALA A 259 4.82 20.31 2.68
CA ALA A 259 5.25 21.35 3.62
C ALA A 259 4.17 21.71 4.64
N GLY A 260 2.90 21.38 4.38
CA GLY A 260 1.78 21.80 5.22
C GLY A 260 1.52 23.30 5.16
N ASP A 261 1.89 23.94 4.05
CA ASP A 261 1.75 25.38 3.82
C ASP A 261 0.68 25.75 2.78
N CYS A 262 0.23 24.78 2.00
CA CYS A 262 -0.89 24.90 1.07
C CYS A 262 -1.96 23.86 1.42
N LEU A 263 -3.20 24.32 1.52
CA LEU A 263 -4.39 23.49 1.74
C LEU A 263 -5.39 23.75 0.61
N VAL A 264 -5.78 22.69 -0.10
CA VAL A 264 -6.81 22.75 -1.13
C VAL A 264 -8.09 22.11 -0.62
N ALA A 265 -9.20 22.82 -0.78
CA ALA A 265 -10.52 22.34 -0.45
C ALA A 265 -11.61 23.00 -1.30
N GLY A 266 -12.71 22.30 -1.50
CA GLY A 266 -13.91 22.84 -2.16
C GLY A 266 -14.49 21.90 -3.21
N GLY A 267 -15.65 22.28 -3.75
CA GLY A 267 -16.26 21.75 -4.98
C GLY A 267 -17.46 20.84 -4.75
N SER A 268 -18.59 21.18 -5.38
CA SER A 268 -19.12 20.48 -6.57
C SER A 268 -19.84 21.52 -7.46
N SER A 269 -19.21 21.90 -8.57
CA SER A 269 -19.67 22.93 -9.54
C SER A 269 -19.53 24.41 -9.10
N SER A 270 -18.52 24.71 -8.27
CA SER A 270 -18.15 26.09 -7.89
C SER A 270 -16.63 26.28 -7.88
N THR A 271 -16.14 27.31 -7.22
CA THR A 271 -14.70 27.63 -7.16
C THR A 271 -13.98 26.70 -6.19
N LEU A 272 -12.85 26.12 -6.60
CA LEU A 272 -11.95 25.41 -5.70
C LEU A 272 -11.01 26.42 -5.02
N HIS A 273 -10.76 26.26 -3.73
CA HIS A 273 -10.02 27.22 -2.92
C HIS A 273 -8.71 26.63 -2.42
N MET A 274 -7.63 27.41 -2.52
CA MET A 274 -6.35 27.10 -1.90
C MET A 274 -6.00 28.15 -0.86
N PHE A 275 -5.90 27.72 0.38
CA PHE A 275 -5.43 28.54 1.49
C PHE A 275 -3.92 28.35 1.63
N THR A 276 -3.22 29.43 1.97
CA THR A 276 -1.78 29.40 2.14
C THR A 276 -1.40 29.76 3.56
N ARG A 277 -0.29 29.19 4.03
CA ARG A 277 0.25 29.39 5.36
C ARG A 277 1.63 30.01 5.26
N THR A 278 1.81 31.16 5.89
CA THR A 278 3.10 31.85 5.94
C THR A 278 3.48 32.10 7.39
N ASN A 279 4.71 31.74 7.79
CA ASN A 279 5.20 31.90 9.16
C ASN A 279 4.26 31.31 10.22
N GLY A 280 3.67 30.15 9.93
CA GLY A 280 2.76 29.45 10.83
C GLY A 280 1.31 29.94 10.82
N ILE A 281 0.99 31.02 10.10
CA ILE A 281 -0.35 31.62 10.06
C ILE A 281 -1.03 31.30 8.72
N TRP A 282 -2.25 30.79 8.78
CA TRP A 282 -3.09 30.55 7.59
C TRP A 282 -3.78 31.84 7.16
N ASP A 283 -3.62 32.23 5.90
CA ASP A 283 -4.46 33.23 5.26
C ASP A 283 -5.80 32.59 4.89
N ARG A 284 -6.82 32.87 5.70
CA ARG A 284 -8.18 32.33 5.54
C ARG A 284 -9.11 33.25 4.75
N GLU A 285 -8.72 34.50 4.57
CA GLU A 285 -9.57 35.54 3.97
C GLU A 285 -9.23 35.77 2.49
N ASN A 286 -8.01 35.45 2.07
CA ASN A 286 -7.55 35.63 0.68
C ASN A 286 -7.07 34.30 0.06
N PRO A 287 -7.94 33.28 -0.06
CA PRO A 287 -7.57 32.06 -0.77
C PRO A 287 -7.31 32.33 -2.25
N ILE A 288 -6.38 31.58 -2.83
CA ILE A 288 -6.22 31.49 -4.27
C ILE A 288 -7.43 30.72 -4.81
N LYS A 289 -8.09 31.29 -5.83
CA LYS A 289 -9.32 30.78 -6.40
C LYS A 289 -9.05 30.09 -7.73
N PHE A 290 -9.55 28.87 -7.87
CA PHE A 290 -9.53 28.10 -9.12
C PHE A 290 -10.97 28.02 -9.62
N PRO A 291 -11.38 28.91 -10.55
CA PRO A 291 -12.74 28.93 -11.06
C PRO A 291 -13.04 27.66 -11.85
N SER A 292 -14.29 27.19 -11.77
CA SER A 292 -14.73 26.05 -12.58
C SER A 292 -14.60 26.37 -14.08
N PRO A 293 -13.95 25.51 -14.88
CA PRO A 293 -13.91 25.65 -16.33
C PRO A 293 -15.32 25.66 -16.94
N SER A 294 -15.45 26.32 -18.09
CA SER A 294 -16.73 26.39 -18.81
C SER A 294 -17.20 24.99 -19.21
N ASN A 295 -18.45 24.65 -18.88
CA ASN A 295 -19.08 23.34 -19.10
C ASN A 295 -18.60 22.18 -18.20
N ALA A 296 -17.73 22.44 -17.22
CA ALA A 296 -17.39 21.45 -16.20
C ALA A 296 -18.49 21.39 -15.13
N ILE A 297 -19.18 20.26 -15.04
CA ILE A 297 -19.98 19.91 -13.86
C ILE A 297 -19.11 19.10 -12.90
N ARG A 298 -19.52 19.02 -11.62
CA ARG A 298 -18.79 18.25 -10.60
C ARG A 298 -17.32 18.68 -10.45
N PHE A 299 -16.99 19.90 -10.89
CA PHE A 299 -15.65 20.45 -10.75
C PHE A 299 -15.34 20.58 -9.26
N GLY A 300 -14.22 19.98 -8.87
CA GLY A 300 -13.80 19.91 -7.49
C GLY A 300 -14.55 18.86 -6.67
N ASP A 301 -15.17 17.82 -7.23
CA ASP A 301 -15.59 16.67 -6.40
C ASP A 301 -14.37 15.98 -5.78
N ALA A 302 -13.25 15.96 -6.52
CA ALA A 302 -11.95 15.49 -6.04
C ALA A 302 -10.83 16.43 -6.50
N ALA A 303 -9.87 16.69 -5.61
CA ALA A 303 -8.68 17.48 -5.89
C ALA A 303 -7.45 16.87 -5.20
N ARG A 304 -6.29 16.94 -5.85
CA ARG A 304 -5.00 16.49 -5.31
C ARG A 304 -3.93 17.53 -5.61
N LEU A 305 -3.24 17.98 -4.57
CA LEU A 305 -2.06 18.82 -4.66
C LEU A 305 -0.82 17.92 -4.61
N SER A 306 0.16 18.17 -5.48
CA SER A 306 1.46 17.49 -5.42
C SER A 306 2.17 17.80 -4.10
N ALA A 307 3.03 16.88 -3.65
CA ALA A 307 3.80 17.08 -2.42
C ALA A 307 4.61 18.40 -2.47
N ALA A 308 5.20 18.72 -3.62
CA ALA A 308 5.94 19.96 -3.85
C ALA A 308 5.08 21.24 -3.86
N GLY A 309 3.74 21.12 -3.86
CA GLY A 309 2.82 22.25 -3.83
C GLY A 309 2.80 23.08 -5.12
N ASN A 310 3.21 22.48 -6.24
CA ASN A 310 3.39 23.14 -7.54
C ASN A 310 2.49 22.60 -8.65
N CYS A 311 1.74 21.53 -8.41
CA CYS A 311 0.84 20.92 -9.37
C CYS A 311 -0.46 20.56 -8.66
N LEU A 312 -1.59 21.04 -9.18
CA LEU A 312 -2.91 20.77 -8.62
C LEU A 312 -3.75 20.09 -9.71
N ALA A 313 -4.19 18.88 -9.44
CA ALA A 313 -5.12 18.15 -10.29
C ALA A 313 -6.52 18.19 -9.69
N VAL A 314 -7.51 18.53 -10.51
CA VAL A 314 -8.92 18.69 -10.10
C VAL A 314 -9.81 17.92 -11.04
N PHE A 315 -10.67 17.07 -10.49
CA PHE A 315 -11.68 16.36 -11.26
C PHE A 315 -12.83 17.29 -11.65
N GLY A 316 -13.31 17.12 -12.89
CA GLY A 316 -14.61 17.58 -13.33
C GLY A 316 -15.13 16.68 -14.46
N GLU A 317 -16.37 16.92 -14.86
CA GLU A 317 -17.03 16.16 -15.89
C GLU A 317 -17.63 17.10 -16.93
N GLU A 318 -17.43 16.81 -18.22
CA GLU A 318 -17.98 17.63 -19.30
C GLU A 318 -19.50 17.44 -19.42
N PHE A 319 -20.26 18.53 -19.31
CA PHE A 319 -21.74 18.51 -19.28
C PHE A 319 -22.39 17.72 -20.44
N PHE A 320 -21.94 17.91 -21.68
CA PHE A 320 -22.60 17.33 -22.86
C PHE A 320 -22.17 15.90 -23.19
N SER A 321 -20.93 15.54 -22.86
CA SER A 321 -20.33 14.25 -23.21
C SER A 321 -20.31 13.28 -22.03
N ALA A 322 -20.61 13.76 -20.81
CA ALA A 322 -20.40 13.07 -19.54
C ALA A 322 -18.97 12.50 -19.42
N ARG A 323 -18.02 13.13 -20.11
CA ARG A 323 -16.63 12.68 -20.17
C ARG A 323 -15.87 13.33 -19.02
N SER A 324 -15.35 12.50 -18.15
CA SER A 324 -14.48 12.94 -17.08
C SER A 324 -13.20 13.57 -17.61
N THR A 325 -12.79 14.66 -16.96
CA THR A 325 -11.59 15.42 -17.27
C THR A 325 -10.88 15.79 -15.97
N ILE A 326 -9.56 15.57 -15.94
CA ILE A 326 -8.71 16.13 -14.88
C ILE A 326 -8.12 17.42 -15.39
N TYR A 327 -8.44 18.51 -14.70
CA TYR A 327 -7.86 19.83 -14.92
C TYR A 327 -6.58 19.95 -14.09
N VAL A 328 -5.44 20.09 -14.77
CA VAL A 328 -4.13 20.20 -14.15
C VAL A 328 -3.66 21.65 -14.20
N TYR A 329 -3.58 22.26 -13.02
CA TYR A 329 -3.03 23.59 -12.81
C TYR A 329 -1.56 23.48 -12.41
N THR A 330 -0.74 24.42 -12.85
CA THR A 330 0.69 24.42 -12.55
C THR A 330 1.10 25.74 -11.93
N ARG A 331 1.98 25.66 -10.92
CA ARG A 331 2.58 26.82 -10.28
C ARG A 331 3.98 27.05 -10.83
N THR A 332 4.21 28.19 -11.44
CA THR A 332 5.50 28.58 -12.03
C THR A 332 5.97 29.87 -11.38
N ASN A 333 7.19 29.89 -10.84
CA ASN A 333 7.77 31.06 -10.15
C ASN A 333 6.85 31.64 -9.06
N GLY A 334 6.15 30.77 -8.32
CA GLY A 334 5.24 31.15 -7.24
C GLY A 334 3.82 31.54 -7.68
N ILE A 335 3.55 31.63 -8.98
CA ILE A 335 2.26 32.05 -9.54
C ILE A 335 1.53 30.83 -10.11
N TRP A 336 0.25 30.69 -9.79
CA TRP A 336 -0.63 29.70 -10.41
C TRP A 336 -1.26 30.25 -11.68
N ASP A 337 -1.22 29.49 -12.76
CA ASP A 337 -2.07 29.74 -13.93
C ASP A 337 -3.44 29.13 -13.65
N THR A 338 -4.36 29.92 -13.09
CA THR A 338 -5.71 29.47 -12.69
C THR A 338 -6.72 29.51 -13.82
N GLU A 339 -6.37 30.07 -14.98
CA GLU A 339 -7.29 30.30 -16.09
C GLU A 339 -7.07 29.31 -17.24
N ASN A 340 -5.87 28.75 -17.37
CA ASN A 340 -5.51 27.84 -18.47
C ASN A 340 -5.06 26.47 -17.95
N PRO A 341 -5.94 25.68 -17.31
CA PRO A 341 -5.58 24.33 -16.91
C PRO A 341 -5.30 23.45 -18.13
N ILE A 342 -4.39 22.50 -17.96
CA ILE A 342 -4.22 21.42 -18.94
C ILE A 342 -5.35 20.41 -18.72
N GLU A 343 -6.07 20.06 -19.78
CA GLU A 343 -7.17 19.11 -19.74
C GLU A 343 -6.70 17.68 -20.06
N LEU A 344 -6.71 16.80 -19.06
CA LEU A 344 -6.49 15.37 -19.24
C LEU A 344 -7.83 14.65 -19.30
N LYS A 345 -8.32 14.41 -20.52
CA LYS A 345 -9.61 13.76 -20.76
C LYS A 345 -9.48 12.25 -20.57
N ALA A 346 -10.42 11.66 -19.84
CA ALA A 346 -10.50 10.20 -19.72
C ALA A 346 -10.57 9.53 -21.10
N PRO A 347 -10.01 8.32 -21.30
CA PRO A 347 -10.08 7.63 -22.59
C PRO A 347 -11.51 7.51 -23.14
N LYS A 348 -11.66 7.49 -24.47
CA LYS A 348 -12.98 7.33 -25.11
C LYS A 348 -13.61 5.98 -24.68
N GLY A 349 -14.89 6.00 -24.34
CA GLY A 349 -15.61 4.81 -23.88
C GLY A 349 -15.36 4.44 -22.41
N SER A 350 -14.65 5.28 -21.65
CA SER A 350 -14.61 5.16 -20.19
C SER A 350 -16.02 5.30 -19.60
N PRO A 351 -16.34 4.57 -18.52
CA PRO A 351 -17.62 4.70 -17.85
C PRO A 351 -17.80 6.07 -17.20
N TYR A 352 -19.07 6.42 -16.94
CA TYR A 352 -19.44 7.55 -16.11
C TYR A 352 -18.69 7.50 -14.77
N GLY A 353 -18.12 8.61 -14.30
CA GLY A 353 -17.36 8.68 -13.04
C GLY A 353 -15.94 8.08 -13.07
N PHE A 354 -15.45 7.63 -14.23
CA PHE A 354 -14.02 7.31 -14.39
C PHE A 354 -13.16 8.53 -14.07
N GLY A 355 -12.03 8.39 -13.39
CA GLY A 355 -11.14 9.51 -13.06
C GLY A 355 -11.52 10.30 -11.81
N GLU A 356 -12.65 10.02 -11.15
CA GLU A 356 -12.96 10.61 -9.84
C GLU A 356 -11.93 10.19 -8.77
N VAL A 357 -11.35 8.99 -8.93
CA VAL A 357 -10.23 8.49 -8.12
C VAL A 357 -8.94 8.72 -8.90
N PHE A 358 -8.05 9.55 -8.35
CA PHE A 358 -6.74 9.82 -8.91
C PHE A 358 -5.71 10.17 -7.83
N SER A 359 -4.43 10.02 -8.17
CA SER A 359 -3.28 10.38 -7.32
C SER A 359 -2.17 11.01 -8.16
N LEU A 360 -1.38 11.88 -7.52
CA LEU A 360 -0.22 12.57 -8.07
C LEU A 360 1.04 12.13 -7.32
N ASN A 361 2.16 12.04 -8.01
CA ASN A 361 3.45 11.92 -7.33
C ASN A 361 3.94 13.29 -6.80
N ALA A 362 5.08 13.30 -6.10
CA ALA A 362 5.57 14.49 -5.40
C ALA A 362 5.85 15.69 -6.31
N GLU A 363 6.42 15.44 -7.49
CA GLU A 363 6.75 16.46 -8.49
C GLU A 363 5.53 16.87 -9.35
N GLY A 364 4.43 16.11 -9.25
CA GLY A 364 3.24 16.30 -10.06
C GLY A 364 3.47 16.09 -11.56
N ASP A 365 4.44 15.27 -11.93
CA ASP A 365 4.74 14.87 -13.31
C ASP A 365 4.20 13.46 -13.65
N ARG A 366 3.64 12.76 -12.67
CA ARG A 366 2.92 11.50 -12.85
C ARG A 366 1.53 11.60 -12.22
N LEU A 367 0.52 11.23 -12.99
CA LEU A 367 -0.88 11.24 -12.58
C LEU A 367 -1.51 9.91 -12.91
N VAL A 368 -2.07 9.24 -11.91
CA VAL A 368 -2.80 7.98 -12.09
C VAL A 368 -4.30 8.20 -11.94
N MET A 369 -5.10 7.64 -12.85
CA MET A 369 -6.57 7.72 -12.85
C MET A 369 -7.22 6.34 -12.83
N GLY A 370 -8.28 6.16 -12.06
CA GLY A 370 -9.02 4.91 -11.91
C GLY A 370 -10.53 5.09 -11.90
N ALA A 371 -11.26 4.00 -11.75
CA ALA A 371 -12.71 4.01 -11.69
C ALA A 371 -13.23 4.35 -10.28
N GLY A 372 -14.30 5.15 -10.18
CA GLY A 372 -14.96 5.48 -8.91
C GLY A 372 -15.55 4.28 -8.17
N ASN A 373 -15.81 4.47 -6.88
CA ASN A 373 -16.29 3.47 -5.91
C ASN A 373 -17.67 2.85 -6.20
N ASN A 374 -18.52 3.52 -6.99
CA ASN A 374 -19.90 3.10 -7.27
C ASN A 374 -20.07 2.37 -8.61
N LEU A 375 -18.97 2.05 -9.30
CA LEU A 375 -19.02 1.45 -10.62
C LEU A 375 -18.73 -0.05 -10.52
N SER A 376 -19.79 -0.85 -10.65
CA SER A 376 -19.69 -2.28 -10.98
C SER A 376 -19.02 -2.40 -12.35
N MET A 377 -17.70 -2.44 -12.41
CA MET A 377 -17.03 -2.78 -13.66
C MET A 377 -16.04 -3.91 -13.49
N ILE A 378 -16.44 -4.99 -14.15
CA ILE A 378 -15.71 -6.19 -14.53
C ILE A 378 -14.49 -5.84 -15.42
N ASP A 379 -14.34 -4.56 -15.80
CA ASP A 379 -13.36 -4.05 -16.75
C ASP A 379 -12.44 -2.96 -16.14
N GLY A 380 -12.25 -2.98 -14.81
CA GLY A 380 -11.45 -2.00 -14.08
C GLY A 380 -10.08 -1.75 -14.71
N ARG A 381 -9.88 -0.51 -15.17
CA ARG A 381 -8.64 -0.04 -15.80
C ARG A 381 -8.11 1.13 -15.01
N VAL A 382 -6.80 1.22 -14.95
CA VAL A 382 -6.08 2.34 -14.35
C VAL A 382 -5.12 2.89 -15.41
N TYR A 383 -5.06 4.20 -15.56
CA TYR A 383 -4.20 4.85 -16.55
C TYR A 383 -3.23 5.79 -15.84
N LEU A 384 -1.94 5.65 -16.15
CA LEU A 384 -0.86 6.50 -15.67
C LEU A 384 -0.40 7.41 -16.81
N TYR A 385 -0.52 8.70 -16.58
CA TYR A 385 -0.08 9.78 -17.46
C TYR A 385 1.26 10.29 -16.93
N THR A 386 2.16 10.62 -17.87
CA THR A 386 3.48 11.17 -17.55
C THR A 386 3.64 12.51 -18.24
N ARG A 387 4.17 13.49 -17.51
CA ARG A 387 4.53 14.81 -18.02
C ARG A 387 6.03 14.87 -18.23
N THR A 388 6.46 15.13 -19.46
CA THR A 388 7.87 15.33 -19.81
C THR A 388 8.04 16.71 -20.42
N ASN A 389 8.99 17.51 -19.91
CA ASN A 389 9.25 18.87 -20.38
C ASN A 389 7.99 19.76 -20.43
N GLY A 390 7.11 19.62 -19.44
CA GLY A 390 5.86 20.38 -19.34
C GLY A 390 4.69 19.84 -20.17
N ILE A 391 4.89 18.79 -20.97
CA ILE A 391 3.85 18.21 -21.83
C ILE A 391 3.39 16.86 -21.27
N TRP A 392 2.09 16.72 -21.05
CA TRP A 392 1.49 15.44 -20.67
C TRP A 392 1.28 14.54 -21.88
N ASP A 393 1.75 13.30 -21.80
CA ASP A 393 1.43 12.26 -22.79
C ASP A 393 -0.01 11.76 -22.58
N SER A 394 -0.95 12.46 -23.21
CA SER A 394 -2.38 12.11 -23.17
C SER A 394 -2.79 11.04 -24.19
N GLU A 395 -1.93 10.76 -25.17
CA GLU A 395 -2.20 9.84 -26.27
C GLU A 395 -1.78 8.40 -25.92
N ASN A 396 -0.70 8.23 -25.16
CA ASN A 396 -0.14 6.93 -24.83
C ASN A 396 0.03 6.70 -23.32
N PRO A 397 -1.04 6.85 -22.49
CA PRO A 397 -0.93 6.55 -21.08
C PRO A 397 -0.64 5.07 -20.83
N ILE A 398 0.14 4.79 -19.80
CA ILE A 398 0.41 3.41 -19.38
C ILE A 398 -0.87 2.84 -18.76
N LYS A 399 -1.37 1.74 -19.32
CA LYS A 399 -2.59 1.07 -18.88
C LYS A 399 -2.28 -0.12 -17.97
N PHE A 400 -2.90 -0.12 -16.80
CA PHE A 400 -2.95 -1.26 -15.88
C PHE A 400 -4.35 -1.89 -15.97
N SER A 401 -4.40 -3.22 -16.02
CA SER A 401 -5.65 -3.98 -16.04
C SER A 401 -5.72 -4.89 -14.82
N ALA A 402 -6.92 -5.25 -14.40
CA ALA A 402 -7.13 -6.27 -13.38
C ALA A 402 -6.33 -7.55 -13.72
N PRO A 403 -5.51 -8.09 -12.79
CA PRO A 403 -4.66 -9.26 -13.06
C PRO A 403 -5.42 -10.58 -13.29
N ALA A 404 -6.68 -10.67 -12.85
CA ALA A 404 -7.53 -11.85 -13.00
C ALA A 404 -9.00 -11.45 -13.15
N SER A 405 -9.82 -12.36 -13.69
CA SER A 405 -11.23 -12.09 -14.03
C SER A 405 -12.17 -11.99 -12.83
N ASP A 406 -11.77 -12.52 -11.67
CA ASP A 406 -12.53 -12.45 -10.41
C ASP A 406 -12.33 -11.12 -9.66
N VAL A 407 -11.40 -10.28 -10.14
CA VAL A 407 -11.08 -8.99 -9.54
C VAL A 407 -12.11 -7.95 -9.96
N THR A 408 -12.85 -7.44 -8.99
CA THR A 408 -13.87 -6.39 -9.19
C THR A 408 -13.44 -5.08 -8.53
N TYR A 409 -13.95 -3.96 -9.05
CA TYR A 409 -13.64 -2.60 -8.57
C TYR A 409 -12.13 -2.27 -8.59
N PHE A 410 -11.37 -2.85 -9.53
CA PHE A 410 -9.96 -2.52 -9.72
C PHE A 410 -9.81 -1.04 -10.09
N GLY A 411 -9.07 -0.30 -9.26
CA GLY A 411 -8.91 1.15 -9.41
C GLY A 411 -9.77 2.00 -8.49
N ARG A 412 -10.55 1.41 -7.57
CA ARG A 412 -11.43 2.14 -6.64
C ARG A 412 -10.69 3.01 -5.61
N SER A 413 -9.42 2.72 -5.39
CA SER A 413 -8.51 3.53 -4.60
C SER A 413 -7.12 3.45 -5.24
N LEU A 414 -6.40 4.56 -5.26
CA LEU A 414 -5.13 4.70 -5.96
C LEU A 414 -4.18 5.56 -5.16
N GLU A 415 -2.91 5.16 -5.11
CA GLU A 415 -1.86 6.00 -4.55
C GLU A 415 -0.52 5.76 -5.23
N LEU A 416 0.13 6.86 -5.64
CA LEU A 416 1.54 6.88 -6.04
C LEU A 416 2.41 7.23 -4.84
N ASN A 417 3.60 6.65 -4.75
CA ASN A 417 4.61 7.19 -3.83
C ASN A 417 5.20 8.51 -4.39
N ASP A 418 6.00 9.22 -3.57
CA ASP A 418 6.60 10.51 -3.96
C ASP A 418 7.36 10.43 -5.29
N ALA A 419 8.15 9.37 -5.50
CA ALA A 419 8.93 9.18 -6.71
C ALA A 419 8.06 8.79 -7.93
N GLY A 420 6.81 8.36 -7.71
CA GLY A 420 5.92 7.86 -8.76
C GLY A 420 6.40 6.57 -9.42
N ASP A 421 7.27 5.80 -8.74
CA ASP A 421 7.80 4.51 -9.18
C ASP A 421 7.15 3.33 -8.46
N ARG A 422 6.22 3.60 -7.53
CA ARG A 422 5.33 2.63 -6.89
C ARG A 422 3.89 3.09 -7.04
N LEU A 423 3.00 2.15 -7.35
CA LEU A 423 1.57 2.39 -7.46
C LEU A 423 0.83 1.32 -6.67
N VAL A 424 -0.07 1.75 -5.79
CA VAL A 424 -1.06 0.88 -5.15
C VAL A 424 -2.40 1.05 -5.86
N VAL A 425 -3.04 -0.07 -6.17
CA VAL A 425 -4.37 -0.13 -6.76
C VAL A 425 -5.27 -0.98 -5.88
N GLY A 426 -6.30 -0.35 -5.30
CA GLY A 426 -7.33 -1.06 -4.55
C GLY A 426 -8.34 -1.76 -5.45
N ALA A 427 -8.87 -2.86 -4.95
CA ALA A 427 -9.97 -3.63 -5.51
C ALA A 427 -10.86 -4.14 -4.37
N THR A 428 -11.90 -4.91 -4.67
CA THR A 428 -12.72 -5.56 -3.64
C THR A 428 -11.93 -6.63 -2.90
N SER A 429 -11.80 -6.47 -1.58
CA SER A 429 -11.13 -7.43 -0.69
C SER A 429 -9.66 -7.74 -1.02
N ARG A 430 -9.00 -6.87 -1.78
CA ARG A 430 -7.57 -6.99 -2.10
C ARG A 430 -6.99 -5.66 -2.59
N VAL A 431 -5.67 -5.55 -2.56
CA VAL A 431 -4.91 -4.45 -3.15
C VAL A 431 -3.74 -5.00 -3.98
N TYR A 432 -3.40 -4.31 -5.05
CA TYR A 432 -2.30 -4.65 -5.96
C TYR A 432 -1.20 -3.61 -5.90
N LEU A 433 0.02 -4.10 -5.90
CA LEU A 433 1.22 -3.32 -5.69
C LEU A 433 2.12 -3.45 -6.92
N TYR A 434 2.24 -2.34 -7.64
CA TYR A 434 3.06 -2.22 -8.84
C TYR A 434 4.35 -1.45 -8.54
N THR A 435 5.43 -1.90 -9.17
CA THR A 435 6.78 -1.33 -9.09
C THR A 435 7.28 -1.06 -10.49
N CYS A 436 7.78 0.16 -10.68
CA CYS A 436 8.54 0.54 -11.85
C CYS A 436 10.04 0.42 -11.53
N LEU A 437 10.75 -0.39 -12.32
CA LEU A 437 12.20 -0.48 -12.29
C LEU A 437 12.74 -0.32 -13.69
N ASN A 438 13.68 0.62 -13.90
CA ASN A 438 14.24 0.95 -15.22
C ASN A 438 13.14 1.22 -16.27
N ASP A 439 12.16 2.05 -15.90
CA ASP A 439 10.99 2.42 -16.71
C ASP A 439 10.09 1.24 -17.13
N LYS A 440 10.21 0.10 -16.46
CA LYS A 440 9.35 -1.07 -16.66
C LYS A 440 8.55 -1.39 -15.41
N TRP A 441 7.24 -1.37 -15.57
CA TRP A 441 6.29 -1.80 -14.55
C TRP A 441 6.17 -3.32 -14.54
N ASN A 442 6.09 -3.93 -13.35
CA ASN A 442 5.84 -5.36 -13.16
C ASN A 442 4.38 -5.78 -13.44
N MET A 443 3.84 -5.40 -14.60
CA MET A 443 2.42 -5.57 -14.97
C MET A 443 1.93 -7.01 -14.88
N GLU A 444 2.79 -7.97 -15.22
CA GLU A 444 2.44 -9.39 -15.29
C GLU A 444 2.38 -10.06 -13.92
N THR A 445 3.19 -9.59 -12.97
CA THR A 445 3.26 -10.15 -11.61
C THR A 445 3.33 -9.05 -10.55
N PRO A 446 2.26 -8.24 -10.41
CA PRO A 446 2.13 -7.33 -9.28
C PRO A 446 2.12 -8.12 -7.97
N MET A 447 2.56 -7.47 -6.89
CA MET A 447 2.34 -8.04 -5.57
C MET A 447 0.85 -7.91 -5.23
N GLU A 448 0.20 -9.02 -4.92
CA GLU A 448 -1.18 -9.04 -4.47
C GLU A 448 -1.22 -9.15 -2.95
N ILE A 449 -2.05 -8.34 -2.31
CA ILE A 449 -2.34 -8.42 -0.88
C ILE A 449 -3.83 -8.65 -0.73
N LEU A 450 -4.19 -9.82 -0.20
CA LEU A 450 -5.56 -10.21 0.09
C LEU A 450 -6.02 -9.67 1.45
N ASP A 451 -7.33 -9.49 1.61
CA ASP A 451 -7.97 -9.12 2.87
C ASP A 451 -7.56 -10.09 4.00
N PRO A 452 -6.81 -9.64 5.03
CA PRO A 452 -6.33 -10.50 6.10
C PRO A 452 -7.45 -11.04 7.01
N SER A 453 -8.64 -10.44 6.99
CA SER A 453 -9.77 -10.89 7.82
C SER A 453 -10.38 -12.20 7.31
N GLY A 454 -10.10 -12.59 6.06
CA GLY A 454 -10.72 -13.75 5.42
C GLY A 454 -12.22 -13.58 5.12
N ASN A 455 -12.80 -12.42 5.41
CA ASN A 455 -14.16 -12.07 5.03
C ASN A 455 -14.18 -11.63 3.57
N SER A 456 -13.99 -12.58 2.65
CA SER A 456 -14.15 -12.38 1.22
C SER A 456 -15.63 -12.18 0.88
N GLY A 457 -16.14 -10.99 1.22
CA GLY A 457 -17.35 -10.35 0.68
C GLY A 457 -18.66 -11.13 0.76
N ASN A 458 -19.60 -10.64 1.56
CA ASN A 458 -20.93 -10.49 1.00
C ASN A 458 -20.80 -9.52 -0.19
N PRO A 459 -21.14 -9.91 -1.43
CA PRO A 459 -21.01 -9.07 -2.63
C PRO A 459 -21.75 -7.73 -2.53
N ASP A 460 -22.67 -7.55 -1.57
CA ASP A 460 -23.39 -6.30 -1.32
C ASP A 460 -22.61 -5.28 -0.47
N ASN A 461 -21.47 -5.65 0.14
CA ASN A 461 -20.66 -4.75 0.98
C ASN A 461 -19.48 -4.17 0.20
N LEU A 462 -19.70 -3.02 -0.47
CA LEU A 462 -18.70 -2.37 -1.31
C LEU A 462 -17.56 -1.68 -0.54
N GLU A 463 -17.65 -1.49 0.77
CA GLU A 463 -16.61 -0.80 1.57
C GLU A 463 -15.69 -1.78 2.32
N THR A 464 -15.39 -2.94 1.73
CA THR A 464 -14.45 -3.93 2.32
C THR A 464 -12.99 -3.46 2.23
N PHE A 465 -12.04 -4.31 2.62
CA PHE A 465 -10.60 -4.08 2.46
C PHE A 465 -10.24 -3.52 1.06
N GLY A 466 -9.40 -2.50 1.02
CA GLY A 466 -8.97 -1.82 -0.22
C GLY A 466 -9.77 -0.58 -0.60
N VAL A 467 -10.67 -0.08 0.28
CA VAL A 467 -11.53 1.09 -0.03
C VAL A 467 -10.76 2.41 0.03
N SER A 468 -9.75 2.48 0.88
CA SER A 468 -8.82 3.59 0.99
C SER A 468 -7.41 3.04 1.12
N VAL A 469 -6.44 3.73 0.53
CA VAL A 469 -5.02 3.35 0.56
C VAL A 469 -4.18 4.59 0.76
N SER A 470 -3.04 4.44 1.43
CA SER A 470 -2.02 5.48 1.54
C SER A 470 -0.64 4.86 1.64
N LEU A 471 0.33 5.47 0.94
CA LEU A 471 1.73 5.10 0.96
C LEU A 471 2.55 6.15 1.70
N ASN A 472 3.60 5.72 2.39
CA ASN A 472 4.65 6.66 2.78
C ASN A 472 5.49 7.09 1.56
N LYS A 473 6.35 8.10 1.74
CA LYS A 473 7.19 8.68 0.66
C LYS A 473 7.98 7.63 -0.12
N ALA A 474 8.56 6.66 0.59
CA ALA A 474 9.37 5.61 -0.01
C ALA A 474 8.54 4.47 -0.65
N GLY A 475 7.23 4.41 -0.37
CA GLY A 475 6.36 3.30 -0.71
C GLY A 475 6.64 2.02 0.10
N THR A 476 7.36 2.07 1.22
CA THR A 476 7.71 0.89 2.02
C THR A 476 6.66 0.55 3.08
N ILE A 477 5.78 1.50 3.40
CA ILE A 477 4.67 1.33 4.34
C ILE A 477 3.37 1.66 3.61
N LEU A 478 2.40 0.76 3.73
CA LEU A 478 1.08 0.88 3.11
C LEU A 478 0.00 0.76 4.20
N ALA A 479 -0.87 1.76 4.30
CA ALA A 479 -2.10 1.67 5.07
C ALA A 479 -3.29 1.36 4.14
N VAL A 480 -4.12 0.40 4.51
CA VAL A 480 -5.32 -0.02 3.75
C VAL A 480 -6.54 -0.02 4.65
N GLY A 481 -7.57 0.75 4.27
CA GLY A 481 -8.86 0.76 4.96
C GLY A 481 -9.75 -0.42 4.59
N ALA A 482 -10.49 -0.91 5.58
CA ALA A 482 -11.54 -1.93 5.49
C ALA A 482 -12.79 -1.45 6.24
N ALA A 483 -13.40 -0.36 5.77
CA ALA A 483 -14.42 0.40 6.52
C ALA A 483 -15.69 -0.39 6.88
N SER A 484 -16.07 -1.41 6.09
CA SER A 484 -17.21 -2.28 6.39
C SER A 484 -16.85 -3.54 7.19
N GLU A 485 -15.61 -3.70 7.64
CA GLU A 485 -15.22 -4.84 8.47
C GLU A 485 -16.03 -4.88 9.78
N SER A 486 -16.44 -6.08 10.19
CA SER A 486 -17.13 -6.27 11.48
C SER A 486 -16.10 -6.53 12.58
N VAL A 487 -16.20 -5.80 13.68
CA VAL A 487 -15.27 -5.89 14.83
C VAL A 487 -16.10 -6.15 16.08
N ASP A 488 -15.77 -7.16 16.88
CA ASP A 488 -16.44 -7.47 18.15
C ASP A 488 -17.97 -7.54 18.04
N SER A 489 -18.47 -8.19 16.99
CA SER A 489 -19.90 -8.31 16.64
C SER A 489 -20.60 -6.97 16.28
N LYS A 490 -19.83 -5.89 16.11
CA LYS A 490 -20.31 -4.61 15.59
C LYS A 490 -20.15 -4.59 14.08
N SER A 491 -21.27 -4.60 13.36
CA SER A 491 -21.26 -4.56 11.90
C SER A 491 -20.76 -3.19 11.40
N LYS A 492 -19.89 -3.19 10.39
CA LYS A 492 -19.32 -1.97 9.79
C LYS A 492 -18.65 -1.05 10.82
N ALA A 493 -17.98 -1.67 11.80
CA ALA A 493 -17.10 -0.93 12.70
C ALA A 493 -15.84 -0.44 11.94
N GLY A 494 -15.35 -1.27 11.03
CA GLY A 494 -14.21 -0.95 10.18
C GLY A 494 -12.86 -1.24 10.85
N ALA A 495 -11.85 -1.32 10.01
CA ALA A 495 -10.47 -1.57 10.41
C ALA A 495 -9.50 -0.89 9.43
N VAL A 496 -8.25 -0.75 9.86
CA VAL A 496 -7.12 -0.38 8.99
C VAL A 496 -6.02 -1.41 9.14
N TYR A 497 -5.43 -1.82 8.03
CA TYR A 497 -4.27 -2.70 8.00
C TYR A 497 -3.05 -1.91 7.56
N VAL A 498 -2.00 -1.93 8.37
CA VAL A 498 -0.71 -1.33 8.03
C VAL A 498 0.26 -2.45 7.69
N PHE A 499 0.76 -2.41 6.45
CA PHE A 499 1.77 -3.33 5.93
C PHE A 499 3.12 -2.62 5.94
N GLU A 500 4.08 -3.16 6.70
CA GLU A 500 5.43 -2.62 6.83
C GLU A 500 6.44 -3.47 6.07
N ASP A 501 7.54 -2.84 5.65
CA ASP A 501 8.60 -3.46 4.85
C ASP A 501 8.04 -4.18 3.62
N VAL A 502 7.11 -3.53 2.93
CA VAL A 502 6.57 -4.00 1.67
C VAL A 502 7.73 -4.12 0.67
N LYS A 503 8.28 -5.33 0.54
CA LYS A 503 9.44 -5.59 -0.31
C LYS A 503 8.99 -5.69 -1.75
N TRP A 504 9.18 -4.59 -2.46
CA TRP A 504 9.11 -4.53 -3.90
C TRP A 504 10.18 -5.44 -4.51
N LYS A 505 9.79 -6.38 -5.37
CA LYS A 505 10.73 -7.29 -6.04
C LYS A 505 11.85 -6.47 -6.69
N THR A 506 13.09 -6.70 -6.25
CA THR A 506 14.29 -6.32 -6.99
C THR A 506 14.81 -7.56 -7.68
N GLU A 507 14.55 -7.66 -8.98
CA GLU A 507 15.31 -8.52 -9.87
C GLU A 507 16.62 -7.80 -10.21
N ASP A 508 17.71 -8.48 -9.85
CA ASP A 508 19.11 -8.36 -10.26
C ASP A 508 19.70 -6.97 -10.57
N ARG A 509 20.43 -6.43 -9.58
CA ARG A 509 21.64 -5.67 -9.87
C ARG A 509 22.68 -6.61 -10.49
N LYS A 510 22.63 -6.82 -11.81
CA LYS A 510 23.86 -7.19 -12.54
C LYS A 510 24.77 -5.96 -12.48
N GLN A 511 25.82 -6.05 -11.66
CA GLN A 511 26.94 -5.14 -11.73
C GLN A 511 27.47 -5.16 -13.17
N VAL A 512 27.25 -4.07 -13.90
CA VAL A 512 28.00 -3.80 -15.13
C VAL A 512 29.42 -3.49 -14.68
N THR A 513 30.30 -4.48 -14.75
CA THR A 513 31.74 -4.26 -14.66
C THR A 513 32.16 -3.75 -16.02
N VAL A 514 32.34 -2.43 -16.13
CA VAL A 514 33.07 -1.84 -17.26
C VAL A 514 34.53 -2.19 -17.05
N THR A 515 35.07 -3.04 -17.91
CA THR A 515 36.52 -3.21 -18.05
C THR A 515 36.89 -2.60 -19.40
N VAL A 516 37.76 -1.60 -19.39
CA VAL A 516 38.54 -1.19 -20.58
C VAL A 516 39.84 -1.97 -20.55
#